data_AF-A0A922KD04-F1
#
_entry.id   AF-A0A922KD04-F1
#
_cell.length_a   1.000
_cell.length_b   1.000
_cell.length_c   1.000
_cell.angle_alpha   90.00
_cell.angle_beta   90.00
_cell.angle_gamma   90.00
#
_symmetry.space_group_name_H-M   'P 1'
#
loop_
_entity.id
_entity.type
_entity.pdbx_description
1 polymer ?
#
loop_
_entity_poly.entity_id
_entity_poly.type
_entity_poly.pdbx_seq_one_letter_code
_entity_poly.pdbx_strand_id
1 'polypeptide(L)'
;MGSSSEASIAYKSDEEIMNQVAAIRVTGNGNLIDAESLSVVVEDILKHTAPIVGSFLPGTQAPVINVDDITPSANFSSPFCILKQISCKMDCNAPGEVNAHETTLSILRMLSDYSWDARAVMTLAAFAFGFGEFWFLVQLQSSDELAKSVASLKQIPVLVGRIQFQKHQQAFTELINLIKGTMEVIRSIFELEKLPNYGRENVPALSNALDHIPIYVYWVIRTVAGCSTQMTRITGDEQQAVDDLSSLAYNLDHNLNNLKMQLNICKQQIEATETEAYQILENQFQTHATITEVIKALCYGKSNMQLLIDGSTEVCFG
;
A
#
# COMPACT_ATOMS: atom_id res chain seq x y z
N MET A 1 -6.15 -18.78 -46.80
CA MET A 1 -6.41 -17.38 -46.42
C MET A 1 -7.84 -17.29 -45.90
N GLY A 2 -8.00 -17.09 -44.60
CA GLY A 2 -9.30 -16.99 -43.92
C GLY A 2 -9.12 -16.96 -42.40
N SER A 3 -9.71 -15.93 -41.78
CA SER A 3 -10.03 -15.69 -40.35
C SER A 3 -8.88 -15.73 -39.33
N SER A 4 -8.44 -14.61 -38.74
CA SER A 4 -9.14 -13.65 -37.85
C SER A 4 -9.19 -14.11 -36.39
N SER A 5 -8.72 -13.22 -35.52
CA SER A 5 -8.95 -13.14 -34.08
C SER A 5 -8.08 -14.03 -33.18
N GLU A 6 -6.80 -13.67 -33.05
CA GLU A 6 -6.05 -13.90 -31.81
C GLU A 6 -4.91 -12.88 -31.76
N ALA A 7 -4.68 -12.30 -30.57
CA ALA A 7 -3.68 -11.27 -30.25
C ALA A 7 -4.03 -9.80 -30.60
N SER A 8 -4.87 -9.19 -29.77
CA SER A 8 -4.58 -7.85 -29.22
C SER A 8 -5.45 -7.59 -27.98
N ILE A 9 -4.98 -8.03 -26.80
CA ILE A 9 -5.52 -7.55 -25.53
C ILE A 9 -4.96 -6.13 -25.38
N ALA A 10 -5.79 -5.14 -25.66
CA ALA A 10 -5.43 -3.73 -25.56
C ALA A 10 -5.09 -3.38 -24.10
N TYR A 11 -3.84 -2.97 -23.85
CA TYR A 11 -3.48 -2.27 -22.62
C TYR A 11 -4.31 -0.97 -22.56
N LYS A 12 -5.19 -0.83 -21.57
CA LYS A 12 -5.90 0.44 -21.29
C LYS A 12 -4.87 1.52 -20.95
N SER A 13 -5.10 2.76 -21.38
CA SER A 13 -4.21 3.88 -21.04
C SER A 13 -4.36 4.25 -19.55
N ASP A 14 -3.30 4.82 -18.97
CA ASP A 14 -3.30 5.30 -17.58
C ASP A 14 -4.43 6.31 -17.32
N GLU A 15 -4.78 7.12 -18.32
CA GLU A 15 -5.90 8.07 -18.25
C GLU A 15 -7.26 7.37 -18.11
N GLU A 16 -7.48 6.26 -18.83
CA GLU A 16 -8.70 5.48 -18.72
C GLU A 16 -8.81 4.79 -17.35
N ILE A 17 -7.69 4.30 -16.82
CA ILE A 17 -7.58 3.74 -15.47
C ILE A 17 -7.89 4.83 -14.44
N MET A 18 -7.28 6.02 -14.55
CA MET A 18 -7.51 7.13 -13.64
C MET A 18 -8.99 7.54 -13.59
N ASN A 19 -9.66 7.62 -14.76
CA ASN A 19 -11.08 7.95 -14.82
C ASN A 19 -11.96 6.91 -14.11
N GLN A 20 -11.64 5.61 -14.25
CA GLN A 20 -12.38 4.54 -13.59
C GLN A 20 -12.14 4.51 -12.08
N VAL A 21 -10.90 4.73 -11.64
CA VAL A 21 -10.54 4.81 -10.22
C VAL A 21 -11.16 6.03 -9.56
N ALA A 22 -11.14 7.19 -10.23
CA ALA A 22 -11.77 8.43 -9.75
C ALA A 22 -13.30 8.32 -9.62
N ALA A 23 -13.94 7.49 -10.44
CA ALA A 23 -15.38 7.22 -10.34
C ALA A 23 -15.77 6.41 -9.08
N ILE A 24 -14.82 5.72 -8.44
CA ILE A 24 -15.05 4.96 -7.20
C ILE A 24 -15.03 5.94 -6.02
N ARG A 25 -16.18 6.57 -5.79
CA ARG A 25 -16.37 7.56 -4.71
C ARG A 25 -16.06 6.95 -3.34
N VAL A 26 -15.35 7.73 -2.51
CA VAL A 26 -15.28 7.53 -1.06
C VAL A 26 -16.59 8.06 -0.48
N THR A 27 -17.39 7.18 0.10
CA THR A 27 -18.54 7.56 0.95
C THR A 27 -17.95 8.10 2.25
N GLY A 28 -18.12 9.41 2.48
CA GLY A 28 -17.38 10.19 3.48
C GLY A 28 -17.57 9.85 4.97
N ASN A 29 -18.14 8.69 5.31
CA ASN A 29 -18.28 8.18 6.67
C ASN A 29 -17.52 6.86 6.82
N GLY A 30 -16.24 6.87 6.46
CA GLY A 30 -15.48 5.63 6.29
C GLY A 30 -15.42 4.78 7.55
N ASN A 31 -15.49 3.46 7.38
CA ASN A 31 -15.24 2.53 8.47
C ASN A 31 -13.80 2.75 8.97
N LEU A 32 -13.68 3.13 10.23
CA LEU A 32 -12.39 3.37 10.88
C LEU A 32 -11.72 2.02 11.15
N ILE A 33 -10.78 1.67 10.31
CA ILE A 33 -9.81 0.62 10.59
C ILE A 33 -8.47 1.24 10.96
N ASP A 34 -7.81 0.67 11.96
CA ASP A 34 -6.42 0.99 12.26
C ASP A 34 -5.51 0.36 11.19
N ALA A 35 -5.35 1.06 10.07
CA ALA A 35 -4.55 0.63 8.93
C ALA A 35 -3.06 0.49 9.28
N GLU A 36 -2.55 1.29 10.23
CA GLU A 36 -1.17 1.19 10.71
C GLU A 36 -0.94 -0.09 11.50
N SER A 37 -1.80 -0.41 12.46
CA SER A 37 -1.72 -1.68 13.20
C SER A 37 -1.89 -2.88 12.26
N LEU A 38 -2.77 -2.79 11.26
CA LEU A 38 -2.91 -3.85 10.26
C LEU A 38 -1.62 -4.01 9.44
N SER A 39 -0.98 -2.91 9.02
CA SER A 39 0.30 -2.92 8.30
C SER A 39 1.40 -3.58 9.12
N VAL A 40 1.45 -3.32 10.43
CA VAL A 40 2.37 -3.98 11.38
C VAL A 40 2.17 -5.50 11.38
N VAL A 41 0.92 -5.98 11.46
CA VAL A 41 0.62 -7.42 11.40
C VAL A 41 1.09 -8.04 10.08
N VAL A 42 0.88 -7.33 8.97
CA VAL A 42 1.35 -7.80 7.65
C VAL A 42 2.87 -7.91 7.61
N GLU A 43 3.59 -6.88 8.09
CA GLU A 43 5.06 -6.91 8.16
C GLU A 43 5.55 -8.09 9.02
N ASP A 44 4.89 -8.36 10.14
CA ASP A 44 5.24 -9.46 11.03
C ASP A 44 5.06 -10.84 10.36
N ILE A 45 3.94 -11.05 9.65
CA ILE A 45 3.71 -12.28 8.86
C ILE A 45 4.80 -12.44 7.79
N LEU A 46 5.13 -11.38 7.05
CA LEU A 46 6.14 -11.44 5.99
C LEU A 46 7.55 -11.69 6.54
N LYS A 47 7.87 -11.09 7.69
CA LYS A 47 9.14 -11.29 8.41
C LYS A 47 9.31 -12.74 8.86
N HIS A 48 8.28 -13.35 9.44
CA HIS A 48 8.33 -14.73 9.94
C HIS A 48 8.26 -15.78 8.82
N THR A 49 7.63 -15.46 7.68
CA THR A 49 7.60 -16.35 6.52
C THR A 49 8.91 -16.34 5.73
N ALA A 50 9.63 -15.21 5.68
CA ALA A 50 10.90 -15.08 4.96
C ALA A 50 11.95 -16.20 5.23
N PRO A 51 12.28 -16.56 6.49
CA PRO A 51 13.22 -17.65 6.75
C PRO A 51 12.69 -19.02 6.33
N ILE A 52 11.37 -19.23 6.41
CA ILE A 52 10.73 -20.46 5.93
C ILE A 52 10.99 -20.58 4.44
N VAL A 53 10.65 -19.55 3.65
CA VAL A 53 10.92 -19.52 2.21
C VAL A 53 12.40 -19.75 1.90
N GLY A 54 13.29 -19.04 2.61
CA GLY A 54 14.74 -19.15 2.42
C GLY A 54 15.29 -20.57 2.63
N SER A 55 14.67 -21.36 3.51
CA SER A 55 15.05 -22.77 3.72
C SER A 55 14.72 -23.70 2.52
N PHE A 56 13.82 -23.26 1.63
CA PHE A 56 13.41 -23.96 0.42
C PHE A 56 14.09 -23.44 -0.86
N LEU A 57 14.68 -22.23 -0.84
CA LEU A 57 15.35 -21.60 -1.98
C LEU A 57 16.89 -21.58 -1.76
N PRO A 58 17.69 -22.40 -2.47
CA PRO A 58 19.15 -22.41 -2.32
C PRO A 58 19.78 -21.05 -2.66
N GLY A 59 20.66 -20.53 -1.79
CA GLY A 59 21.45 -19.31 -2.02
C GLY A 59 21.00 -18.06 -1.24
N THR A 60 19.85 -18.10 -0.58
CA THR A 60 19.40 -17.01 0.31
C THR A 60 19.86 -17.32 1.74
N GLN A 61 20.93 -16.68 2.22
CA GLN A 61 21.25 -16.76 3.65
C GLN A 61 20.07 -16.13 4.41
N ALA A 62 19.40 -16.91 5.25
CA ALA A 62 18.39 -16.39 6.16
C ALA A 62 19.09 -15.38 7.09
N PRO A 63 18.69 -14.10 7.09
CA PRO A 63 19.16 -13.20 8.12
C PRO A 63 18.66 -13.76 9.46
N VAL A 64 19.55 -13.94 10.42
CA VAL A 64 19.17 -14.11 11.82
C VAL A 64 18.59 -12.76 12.23
N ILE A 65 17.27 -12.61 12.11
CA ILE A 65 16.61 -11.39 12.56
C ILE A 65 16.41 -11.54 14.05
N ASN A 66 17.09 -10.70 14.85
CA ASN A 66 16.66 -10.45 16.23
C ASN A 66 15.23 -9.94 16.16
N VAL A 67 14.30 -10.75 16.66
CA VAL A 67 12.88 -10.41 16.67
C VAL A 67 12.65 -9.49 17.86
N ASP A 68 12.81 -8.19 17.65
CA ASP A 68 12.02 -7.25 18.44
C ASP A 68 10.55 -7.52 18.08
N ASP A 69 9.75 -7.84 19.10
CA ASP A 69 8.32 -8.10 18.97
C ASP A 69 7.62 -6.84 18.48
N ILE A 70 7.26 -6.82 17.20
CA ILE A 70 6.39 -5.77 16.66
C ILE A 70 4.97 -6.15 17.07
N THR A 71 4.54 -5.62 18.21
CA THR A 71 3.20 -5.91 18.75
C THR A 71 2.18 -4.94 18.15
N PRO A 72 1.08 -5.44 17.54
CA PRO A 72 -0.06 -4.60 17.18
C PRO A 72 -0.61 -3.90 18.44
N SER A 73 -1.35 -2.81 18.25
CA SER A 73 -1.97 -2.14 19.40
C SER A 73 -2.84 -3.12 20.21
N ALA A 74 -2.85 -2.99 21.54
CA ALA A 74 -3.57 -3.92 22.43
C ALA A 74 -5.09 -3.99 22.17
N ASN A 75 -5.63 -3.03 21.42
CA ASN A 75 -7.05 -2.94 21.05
C ASN A 75 -7.31 -3.24 19.56
N PHE A 76 -6.32 -3.74 18.82
CA PHE A 76 -6.46 -4.02 17.40
C PHE A 76 -7.51 -5.11 17.15
N SER A 77 -8.52 -4.80 16.33
CA SER A 77 -9.53 -5.74 15.86
C SER A 77 -9.36 -5.98 14.37
N SER A 78 -8.99 -7.20 13.99
CA SER A 78 -8.82 -7.58 12.59
C SER A 78 -10.16 -7.56 11.83
N PRO A 79 -10.23 -6.95 10.63
CA PRO A 79 -11.42 -6.97 9.77
C PRO A 79 -11.57 -8.32 9.05
N PHE A 80 -11.48 -9.43 9.78
CA PHE A 80 -11.29 -10.79 9.25
C PHE A 80 -12.28 -11.18 8.15
N CYS A 81 -13.57 -10.87 8.33
CA CYS A 81 -14.60 -11.19 7.34
C CYS A 81 -14.33 -10.52 5.97
N ILE A 82 -13.86 -9.27 5.98
CA ILE A 82 -13.56 -8.53 4.74
C ILE A 82 -12.27 -9.04 4.13
N LEU A 83 -11.23 -9.30 4.94
CA LEU A 83 -9.97 -9.90 4.44
C LEU A 83 -10.23 -11.22 3.73
N LYS A 84 -11.10 -12.06 4.30
CA LYS A 84 -11.51 -13.32 3.67
C LYS A 84 -12.25 -13.10 2.35
N GLN A 85 -13.14 -12.13 2.26
CA GLN A 85 -13.82 -11.80 1.00
C GLN A 85 -12.84 -11.30 -0.07
N ILE A 86 -11.86 -10.47 0.30
CA ILE A 86 -10.81 -10.00 -0.62
C ILE A 86 -9.95 -11.18 -1.10
N SER A 87 -9.51 -12.06 -0.20
CA SER A 87 -8.75 -13.27 -0.56
C SER A 87 -9.54 -14.13 -1.55
N CYS A 88 -10.81 -14.45 -1.25
CA CYS A 88 -11.66 -15.16 -2.21
C CYS A 88 -11.76 -14.44 -3.55
N LYS A 89 -11.86 -13.10 -3.55
CA LYS A 89 -11.92 -12.32 -4.80
C LYS A 89 -10.63 -12.43 -5.63
N MET A 90 -9.47 -12.53 -4.97
CA MET A 90 -8.18 -12.72 -5.64
C MET A 90 -7.99 -14.16 -6.14
N ASP A 91 -8.49 -15.14 -5.39
CA ASP A 91 -8.24 -16.57 -5.64
C ASP A 91 -9.26 -17.21 -6.60
N CYS A 92 -10.49 -16.68 -6.71
CA CYS A 92 -11.59 -17.28 -7.47
C CYS A 92 -11.65 -16.93 -8.98
N ASN A 93 -10.52 -16.70 -9.65
CA ASN A 93 -10.53 -16.42 -11.09
C ASN A 93 -10.61 -17.71 -11.92
N ALA A 94 -11.53 -17.77 -12.89
CA ALA A 94 -11.64 -18.91 -13.80
C ALA A 94 -10.40 -19.03 -14.71
N PRO A 95 -9.96 -20.26 -15.08
CA PRO A 95 -8.86 -20.43 -16.01
C PRO A 95 -9.18 -19.75 -17.35
N GLY A 96 -8.33 -18.81 -17.77
CA GLY A 96 -8.50 -18.06 -19.02
C GLY A 96 -9.12 -16.66 -18.87
N GLU A 97 -9.60 -16.28 -17.68
CA GLU A 97 -10.28 -14.99 -17.43
C GLU A 97 -9.51 -14.12 -16.41
N VAL A 98 -8.18 -14.08 -16.52
CA VAL A 98 -7.33 -13.29 -15.61
C VAL A 98 -7.36 -11.83 -16.04
N ASN A 99 -8.43 -11.11 -15.70
CA ASN A 99 -8.42 -9.67 -15.78
C ASN A 99 -8.03 -9.10 -14.40
N ALA A 100 -6.72 -9.03 -14.14
CA ALA A 100 -6.17 -8.43 -12.91
C ALA A 100 -6.74 -7.02 -12.66
N HIS A 101 -7.05 -6.29 -13.73
CA HIS A 101 -7.70 -4.99 -13.64
C HIS A 101 -9.15 -5.08 -13.13
N GLU A 102 -9.98 -6.02 -13.60
CA GLU A 102 -11.36 -6.19 -13.06
C GLU A 102 -11.36 -6.68 -11.61
N THR A 103 -10.43 -7.57 -11.26
CA THR A 103 -10.23 -7.98 -9.86
C THR A 103 -9.90 -6.75 -9.00
N THR A 104 -8.99 -5.91 -9.48
CA THR A 104 -8.59 -4.65 -8.81
C THR A 104 -9.77 -3.72 -8.61
N LEU A 105 -10.55 -3.44 -9.67
CA LEU A 105 -11.73 -2.57 -9.58
C LEU A 105 -12.80 -3.16 -8.66
N SER A 106 -12.98 -4.48 -8.66
CA SER A 106 -13.91 -5.15 -7.74
C SER A 106 -13.49 -4.96 -6.28
N ILE A 107 -12.21 -5.13 -5.96
CA ILE A 107 -11.69 -4.93 -4.60
C ILE A 107 -11.84 -3.46 -4.19
N LEU A 108 -11.50 -2.51 -5.08
CA LEU A 108 -11.68 -1.07 -4.83
C LEU A 108 -13.14 -0.70 -4.53
N ARG A 109 -14.11 -1.30 -5.25
CA ARG A 109 -15.54 -1.11 -4.99
C ARG A 109 -15.97 -1.72 -3.66
N MET A 110 -15.47 -2.92 -3.32
CA MET A 110 -15.74 -3.59 -2.04
C MET A 110 -15.24 -2.75 -0.85
N LEU A 111 -14.17 -1.98 -1.04
CA LEU A 111 -13.56 -1.14 -0.02
C LEU A 111 -13.91 0.35 -0.19
N SER A 112 -15.02 0.66 -0.86
CA SER A 112 -15.43 2.05 -1.16
C SER A 112 -15.65 2.90 0.10
N ASP A 113 -16.11 2.28 1.19
CA ASP A 113 -16.28 2.92 2.51
C ASP A 113 -14.98 3.04 3.31
N TYR A 114 -13.80 2.74 2.75
CA TYR A 114 -12.51 2.86 3.43
C TYR A 114 -11.63 3.94 2.78
N SER A 115 -10.76 4.54 3.58
CA SER A 115 -9.71 5.45 3.12
C SER A 115 -8.72 4.74 2.19
N TRP A 116 -8.03 5.49 1.34
CA TRP A 116 -7.21 4.91 0.28
C TRP A 116 -6.04 4.07 0.82
N ASP A 117 -5.37 4.54 1.85
CA ASP A 117 -4.36 3.81 2.63
C ASP A 117 -4.91 2.49 3.19
N ALA A 118 -6.11 2.53 3.79
CA ALA A 118 -6.77 1.34 4.31
C ALA A 118 -7.11 0.34 3.20
N ARG A 119 -7.56 0.79 2.02
CA ARG A 119 -7.81 -0.09 0.86
C ARG A 119 -6.56 -0.87 0.45
N ALA A 120 -5.43 -0.17 0.40
CA ALA A 120 -4.14 -0.74 0.07
C ALA A 120 -3.71 -1.79 1.11
N VAL A 121 -3.70 -1.42 2.40
CA VAL A 121 -3.27 -2.31 3.48
C VAL A 121 -4.21 -3.51 3.64
N MET A 122 -5.53 -3.32 3.58
CA MET A 122 -6.49 -4.43 3.69
C MET A 122 -6.31 -5.46 2.57
N THR A 123 -5.99 -5.00 1.36
CA THR A 123 -5.71 -5.91 0.25
C THR A 123 -4.42 -6.69 0.47
N LEU A 124 -3.34 -6.00 0.87
CA LEU A 124 -2.08 -6.66 1.18
C LEU A 124 -2.21 -7.62 2.37
N ALA A 125 -3.02 -7.28 3.37
CA ALA A 125 -3.30 -8.13 4.52
C ALA A 125 -4.08 -9.38 4.17
N ALA A 126 -5.06 -9.28 3.25
CA ALA A 126 -5.79 -10.44 2.75
C ALA A 126 -4.84 -11.42 2.05
N PHE A 127 -3.89 -10.91 1.25
CA PHE A 127 -2.85 -11.74 0.63
C PHE A 127 -1.90 -12.33 1.67
N ALA A 128 -1.38 -11.51 2.59
CA ALA A 128 -0.43 -11.94 3.61
C ALA A 128 -1.02 -13.00 4.53
N PHE A 129 -2.32 -12.92 4.86
CA PHE A 129 -3.04 -13.95 5.59
C PHE A 129 -2.96 -15.31 4.87
N GLY A 130 -3.34 -15.37 3.58
CA GLY A 130 -3.26 -16.60 2.79
C GLY A 130 -1.82 -17.09 2.58
N PHE A 131 -0.89 -16.18 2.33
CA PHE A 131 0.53 -16.48 2.17
C PHE A 131 1.17 -17.05 3.45
N GLY A 132 0.86 -16.46 4.60
CA GLY A 132 1.30 -16.93 5.91
C GLY A 132 0.74 -18.30 6.23
N GLU A 133 -0.57 -18.51 6.04
CA GLU A 133 -1.20 -19.82 6.20
C GLU A 133 -0.54 -20.89 5.30
N PHE A 134 -0.23 -20.55 4.05
CA PHE A 134 0.44 -21.44 3.11
C PHE A 134 1.80 -21.89 3.64
N TRP A 135 2.69 -20.94 3.97
CA TRP A 135 4.05 -21.28 4.43
C TRP A 135 4.07 -21.97 5.79
N PHE A 136 3.13 -21.63 6.67
CA PHE A 136 2.95 -22.30 7.94
C PHE A 136 2.56 -23.78 7.76
N LEU A 137 1.61 -24.07 6.85
CA LEU A 137 1.23 -25.45 6.51
C LEU A 137 2.38 -26.21 5.84
N VAL A 138 3.12 -25.58 4.91
CA VAL A 138 4.30 -26.17 4.26
C VAL A 138 5.36 -26.57 5.28
N GLN A 139 5.55 -25.78 6.35
CA GLN A 139 6.49 -26.10 7.42
C GLN A 139 6.00 -27.30 8.26
N LEU A 140 4.72 -27.34 8.62
CA LEU A 140 4.17 -28.33 9.56
C LEU A 140 3.74 -29.66 8.93
N GLN A 141 3.45 -29.71 7.63
CA GLN A 141 2.94 -30.91 6.98
C GLN A 141 3.87 -32.13 7.05
N SER A 142 5.15 -31.95 7.39
CA SER A 142 6.07 -33.08 7.57
C SER A 142 5.94 -33.76 8.94
N SER A 143 5.47 -33.04 9.96
CA SER A 143 5.46 -33.46 11.36
C SER A 143 4.07 -33.57 11.99
N ASP A 144 3.02 -33.05 11.34
CA ASP A 144 1.67 -32.95 11.89
C ASP A 144 0.59 -33.48 10.91
N GLU A 145 -0.22 -34.47 11.35
CA GLU A 145 -1.27 -35.10 10.53
C GLU A 145 -2.49 -34.19 10.28
N LEU A 146 -2.81 -33.28 11.22
CA LEU A 146 -3.84 -32.28 11.01
C LEU A 146 -3.38 -31.29 9.93
N ALA A 147 -2.13 -30.83 10.01
CA ALA A 147 -1.54 -29.96 8.99
C ALA A 147 -1.55 -30.63 7.61
N LYS A 148 -1.22 -31.92 7.50
CA LYS A 148 -1.34 -32.69 6.25
C LYS A 148 -2.78 -32.72 5.71
N SER A 149 -3.76 -32.94 6.59
CA SER A 149 -5.17 -33.01 6.20
C SER A 149 -5.68 -31.65 5.69
N VAL A 150 -5.32 -30.55 6.37
CA VAL A 150 -5.67 -29.19 5.96
C VAL A 150 -4.94 -28.80 4.66
N ALA A 151 -3.65 -29.13 4.55
CA ALA A 151 -2.86 -28.91 3.32
C ALA A 151 -3.48 -29.63 2.12
N SER A 152 -3.98 -30.85 2.31
CA SER A 152 -4.67 -31.62 1.26
C SER A 152 -5.94 -30.92 0.77
N LEU A 153 -6.74 -30.33 1.68
CA LEU A 153 -7.93 -29.55 1.31
C LEU A 153 -7.57 -28.24 0.59
N LYS A 154 -6.47 -27.59 0.98
CA LYS A 154 -5.95 -26.39 0.32
C LYS A 154 -5.14 -26.71 -0.95
N GLN A 155 -5.05 -27.98 -1.36
CA GLN A 155 -4.28 -28.45 -2.51
C GLN A 155 -2.79 -28.07 -2.46
N ILE A 156 -2.22 -28.00 -1.25
CA ILE A 156 -0.79 -27.73 -1.04
C ILE A 156 0.00 -29.04 -1.24
N PRO A 157 1.02 -29.08 -2.11
CA PRO A 157 1.77 -30.31 -2.37
C PRO A 157 2.58 -30.83 -1.16
N VAL A 158 2.24 -32.05 -0.69
CA VAL A 158 2.74 -32.63 0.59
C VAL A 158 4.20 -33.12 0.54
N LEU A 159 4.69 -33.61 -0.61
CA LEU A 159 6.00 -34.28 -0.73
C LEU A 159 6.87 -33.80 -1.89
N VAL A 160 6.30 -33.01 -2.81
CA VAL A 160 6.99 -32.44 -3.98
C VAL A 160 7.50 -31.02 -3.69
N GLY A 161 7.13 -30.46 -2.53
CA GLY A 161 7.41 -29.08 -2.13
C GLY A 161 8.82 -28.62 -2.44
N ARG A 162 9.88 -29.25 -1.89
CA ARG A 162 11.27 -28.79 -2.16
C ARG A 162 11.63 -28.73 -3.65
N ILE A 163 11.24 -29.73 -4.43
CA ILE A 163 11.60 -29.81 -5.86
C ILE A 163 10.78 -28.80 -6.67
N GLN A 164 9.48 -28.66 -6.37
CA GLN A 164 8.62 -27.64 -6.97
C GLN A 164 9.07 -26.22 -6.60
N PHE A 165 9.41 -25.96 -5.33
CA PHE A 165 9.93 -24.67 -4.88
C PHE A 165 11.26 -24.34 -5.55
N GLN A 166 12.14 -25.32 -5.76
CA GLN A 166 13.37 -25.13 -6.54
C GLN A 166 13.07 -24.85 -8.01
N LYS A 167 12.14 -25.58 -8.64
CA LYS A 167 11.72 -25.36 -10.02
C LYS A 167 11.19 -23.95 -10.25
N HIS A 168 10.47 -23.40 -9.28
CA HIS A 168 9.85 -22.07 -9.34
C HIS A 168 10.59 -21.01 -8.49
N GLN A 169 11.86 -21.24 -8.14
CA GLN A 169 12.61 -20.38 -7.22
C GLN A 169 12.64 -18.92 -7.68
N GLN A 170 12.88 -18.69 -8.97
CA GLN A 170 12.92 -17.33 -9.53
C GLN A 170 11.55 -16.65 -9.39
N ALA A 171 10.48 -17.34 -9.74
CA ALA A 171 9.12 -16.80 -9.65
C ALA A 171 8.71 -16.46 -8.20
N PHE A 172 9.13 -17.28 -7.21
CA PHE A 172 8.94 -16.94 -5.80
C PHE A 172 9.75 -15.73 -5.36
N THR A 173 10.99 -15.63 -5.85
CA THR A 173 11.86 -14.49 -5.53
C THR A 173 11.28 -13.19 -6.07
N GLU A 174 10.80 -13.21 -7.32
CA GLU A 174 10.11 -12.08 -7.96
C GLU A 174 8.83 -11.69 -7.21
N LEU A 175 8.00 -12.68 -6.83
CA LEU A 175 6.79 -12.46 -6.02
C LEU A 175 7.13 -11.80 -4.67
N ILE A 176 8.15 -12.29 -3.95
CA ILE A 176 8.55 -11.71 -2.65
C ILE A 176 9.06 -10.28 -2.82
N ASN A 177 9.80 -10.00 -3.89
CA ASN A 177 10.28 -8.66 -4.18
C ASN A 177 9.12 -7.70 -4.50
N LEU A 178 8.12 -8.15 -5.26
CA LEU A 178 6.90 -7.36 -5.52
C LEU A 178 6.12 -7.04 -4.24
N ILE A 179 5.97 -8.03 -3.35
CA ILE A 179 5.28 -7.83 -2.07
C ILE A 179 6.04 -6.85 -1.17
N LYS A 180 7.38 -6.94 -1.14
CA LYS A 180 8.22 -5.95 -0.44
C LYS A 180 8.07 -4.55 -1.04
N GLY A 181 8.14 -4.42 -2.37
CA GLY A 181 7.95 -3.14 -3.05
C GLY A 181 6.56 -2.55 -2.78
N THR A 182 5.54 -3.39 -2.70
CA THR A 182 4.16 -2.98 -2.36
C THR A 182 4.10 -2.41 -0.95
N MET A 183 4.76 -3.06 0.01
CA MET A 183 4.86 -2.55 1.38
C MET A 183 5.56 -1.17 1.42
N GLU A 184 6.63 -0.97 0.64
CA GLU A 184 7.34 0.32 0.56
C GLU A 184 6.45 1.43 -0.02
N VAL A 185 5.63 1.13 -1.04
CA VAL A 185 4.65 2.09 -1.58
C VAL A 185 3.63 2.46 -0.51
N ILE A 186 3.05 1.47 0.18
CA ILE A 186 2.09 1.71 1.27
C ILE A 186 2.68 2.56 2.38
N ARG A 187 3.91 2.25 2.82
CA ARG A 187 4.61 3.06 3.84
C ARG A 187 4.83 4.49 3.37
N SER A 188 5.17 4.67 2.10
CA SER A 188 5.37 6.00 1.52
C SER A 188 4.04 6.79 1.44
N ILE A 189 2.91 6.12 1.22
CA ILE A 189 1.57 6.75 1.29
C ILE A 189 1.30 7.21 2.73
N PHE A 190 1.52 6.35 3.73
CA PHE A 190 1.35 6.74 5.14
C PHE A 190 2.25 7.91 5.53
N GLU A 191 3.52 7.92 5.11
CA GLU A 191 4.41 9.05 5.35
C GLU A 191 3.88 10.34 4.72
N LEU A 192 3.35 10.26 3.50
CA LEU A 192 2.79 11.41 2.79
C LEU A 192 1.55 11.97 3.51
N GLU A 193 0.64 11.11 3.95
CA GLU A 193 -0.58 11.50 4.68
C GLU A 193 -0.28 12.07 6.08
N LYS A 194 0.85 11.69 6.69
CA LYS A 194 1.32 12.21 7.97
C LYS A 194 1.99 13.58 7.86
N LEU A 195 2.31 14.07 6.66
CA LEU A 195 2.94 15.37 6.51
C LEU A 195 1.99 16.49 6.98
N PRO A 196 2.52 17.52 7.65
CA PRO A 196 1.71 18.64 8.11
C PRO A 196 1.07 19.36 6.92
N ASN A 197 -0.26 19.46 6.95
CA ASN A 197 -1.04 20.17 5.94
C ASN A 197 -1.17 21.65 6.32
N TYR A 198 -0.04 22.38 6.25
CA TYR A 198 -0.10 23.85 6.18
C TYR A 198 -0.84 24.18 4.89
N GLY A 199 -1.99 24.86 4.98
CA GLY A 199 -3.00 24.96 3.91
C GLY A 199 -2.43 25.05 2.49
N ARG A 200 -3.13 24.41 1.53
CA ARG A 200 -2.70 24.09 0.14
C ARG A 200 -1.91 25.17 -0.62
N GLU A 201 -2.06 26.43 -0.26
CA GLU A 201 -1.34 27.58 -0.81
C GLU A 201 0.18 27.52 -0.55
N ASN A 202 0.59 26.99 0.60
CA ASN A 202 2.00 26.99 1.03
C ASN A 202 2.77 25.76 0.54
N VAL A 203 2.10 24.62 0.37
CA VAL A 203 2.72 23.35 -0.03
C VAL A 203 1.95 22.74 -1.22
N PRO A 204 2.01 23.35 -2.42
CA PRO A 204 1.28 22.86 -3.58
C PRO A 204 1.71 21.44 -4.00
N ALA A 205 2.96 21.05 -3.74
CA ALA A 205 3.41 19.69 -4.02
C ALA A 205 2.66 18.63 -3.18
N LEU A 206 2.29 18.96 -1.93
CA LEU A 206 1.55 18.05 -1.06
C LEU A 206 0.13 17.81 -1.63
N SER A 207 -0.56 18.86 -2.05
CA SER A 207 -1.89 18.71 -2.69
C SER A 207 -1.80 17.83 -3.92
N ASN A 208 -0.84 18.10 -4.80
CA ASN A 208 -0.64 17.30 -6.02
C ASN A 208 -0.33 15.84 -5.68
N ALA A 209 0.52 15.57 -4.68
CA ALA A 209 0.88 14.21 -4.28
C ALA A 209 -0.32 13.45 -3.71
N LEU A 210 -1.14 14.10 -2.87
CA LEU A 210 -2.37 13.52 -2.32
C LEU A 210 -3.39 13.16 -3.42
N ASP A 211 -3.51 13.98 -4.47
CA ASP A 211 -4.39 13.72 -5.60
C ASP A 211 -3.98 12.47 -6.41
N HIS A 212 -2.71 12.03 -6.30
CA HIS A 212 -2.20 10.81 -6.94
C HIS A 212 -2.30 9.55 -6.05
N ILE A 213 -2.68 9.65 -4.77
CA ILE A 213 -2.87 8.48 -3.90
C ILE A 213 -3.76 7.39 -4.53
N PRO A 214 -4.93 7.73 -5.14
CA PRO A 214 -5.80 6.73 -5.75
C PRO A 214 -5.10 5.85 -6.80
N ILE A 215 -4.21 6.43 -7.62
CA ILE A 215 -3.51 5.69 -8.66
C ILE A 215 -2.42 4.79 -8.07
N TYR A 216 -1.70 5.25 -7.04
CA TYR A 216 -0.74 4.41 -6.32
C TYR A 216 -1.42 3.20 -5.68
N VAL A 217 -2.58 3.41 -5.05
CA VAL A 217 -3.37 2.33 -4.44
C VAL A 217 -3.90 1.35 -5.47
N TYR A 218 -4.35 1.83 -6.64
CA TYR A 218 -4.72 0.94 -7.75
C TYR A 218 -3.56 -0.01 -8.14
N TRP A 219 -2.34 0.53 -8.29
CA TRP A 219 -1.18 -0.28 -8.66
C TRP A 219 -0.75 -1.26 -7.56
N VAL A 220 -0.88 -0.86 -6.28
CA VAL A 220 -0.72 -1.75 -5.13
C VAL A 220 -1.68 -2.94 -5.22
N ILE A 221 -2.98 -2.69 -5.37
CA ILE A 221 -4.00 -3.74 -5.41
C ILE A 221 -3.81 -4.64 -6.64
N ARG A 222 -3.52 -4.07 -7.81
CA ARG A 222 -3.26 -4.85 -9.04
C ARG A 222 -2.05 -5.77 -8.88
N THR A 223 -0.97 -5.26 -8.27
CA THR A 223 0.23 -6.04 -7.98
C THR A 223 -0.06 -7.19 -7.03
N VAL A 224 -0.79 -6.93 -5.93
CA VAL A 224 -1.16 -7.96 -4.95
C VAL A 224 -2.05 -9.04 -5.57
N ALA A 225 -3.05 -8.65 -6.36
CA ALA A 225 -3.90 -9.61 -7.08
C ALA A 225 -3.10 -10.46 -8.09
N GLY A 226 -2.15 -9.83 -8.79
CA GLY A 226 -1.21 -10.54 -9.66
C GLY A 226 -0.34 -11.54 -8.89
N CYS A 227 0.16 -11.16 -7.72
CA CYS A 227 0.93 -12.04 -6.84
C CYS A 227 0.09 -13.23 -6.32
N SER A 228 -1.19 -13.02 -5.97
CA SER A 228 -2.11 -14.11 -5.55
C SER A 228 -2.32 -15.13 -6.68
N THR A 229 -2.53 -14.61 -7.89
CA THR A 229 -2.67 -15.46 -9.09
C THR A 229 -1.40 -16.26 -9.34
N GLN A 230 -0.24 -15.61 -9.21
CA GLN A 230 1.05 -16.27 -9.40
C GLN A 230 1.32 -17.34 -8.34
N MET A 231 0.96 -17.07 -7.08
CA MET A 231 1.07 -18.03 -5.99
C MET A 231 0.29 -19.31 -6.32
N THR A 232 -0.97 -19.17 -6.74
CA THR A 232 -1.85 -20.29 -7.12
C THR A 232 -1.25 -21.13 -8.24
N ARG A 233 -0.71 -20.48 -9.29
CA ARG A 233 -0.08 -21.17 -10.43
C ARG A 233 1.16 -21.94 -10.04
N ILE A 234 2.06 -21.33 -9.26
CA ILE A 234 3.27 -21.99 -8.80
C ILE A 234 2.93 -23.23 -7.98
N THR A 235 1.89 -23.14 -7.13
CA THR A 235 1.43 -24.28 -6.33
C THR A 235 0.71 -25.36 -7.14
N GLY A 236 0.10 -24.99 -8.27
CA GLY A 236 -0.61 -25.89 -9.18
C GLY A 236 0.24 -26.54 -10.28
N ASP A 237 1.56 -26.25 -10.34
CA ASP A 237 2.49 -26.69 -11.41
C ASP A 237 2.07 -26.26 -12.83
N GLU A 238 1.37 -25.12 -12.94
CA GLU A 238 1.05 -24.51 -14.23
C GLU A 238 2.29 -23.81 -14.81
N GLN A 239 2.74 -24.25 -15.99
CA GLN A 239 4.06 -23.90 -16.55
C GLN A 239 4.10 -22.61 -17.37
N GLN A 240 2.98 -21.91 -17.54
CA GLN A 240 2.97 -20.69 -18.34
C GLN A 240 3.48 -19.50 -17.53
N ALA A 241 4.66 -19.00 -17.95
CA ALA A 241 5.19 -17.73 -17.49
C ALA A 241 4.17 -16.62 -17.76
N VAL A 242 3.98 -15.76 -16.76
CA VAL A 242 3.13 -14.58 -16.90
C VAL A 242 4.00 -13.49 -17.52
N ASP A 243 3.69 -13.08 -18.75
CA ASP A 243 4.29 -11.89 -19.38
C ASP A 243 3.98 -10.58 -18.59
N ASP A 244 3.09 -10.64 -17.60
CA ASP A 244 2.57 -9.51 -16.82
C ASP A 244 3.32 -9.21 -15.49
N LEU A 245 4.13 -10.12 -14.93
CA LEU A 245 4.83 -9.85 -13.64
C LEU A 245 5.93 -8.79 -13.79
N SER A 246 6.70 -8.85 -14.87
CA SER A 246 7.70 -7.82 -15.18
C SER A 246 7.06 -6.45 -15.41
N SER A 247 5.87 -6.43 -15.99
CA SER A 247 5.06 -5.22 -16.17
C SER A 247 4.63 -4.65 -14.81
N LEU A 248 4.16 -5.51 -13.90
CA LEU A 248 3.79 -5.13 -12.54
C LEU A 248 4.99 -4.60 -11.75
N ALA A 249 6.14 -5.26 -11.85
CA ALA A 249 7.38 -4.82 -11.21
C ALA A 249 7.81 -3.44 -11.71
N TYR A 250 7.85 -3.25 -13.02
CA TYR A 250 8.18 -1.96 -13.63
C TYR A 250 7.22 -0.86 -13.16
N ASN A 251 5.91 -1.10 -13.19
CA ASN A 251 4.92 -0.13 -12.75
C ASN A 251 5.07 0.17 -11.25
N LEU A 252 5.26 -0.84 -10.40
CA LEU A 252 5.43 -0.65 -8.97
C LEU A 252 6.69 0.17 -8.66
N ASP A 253 7.83 -0.16 -9.28
CA ASP A 253 9.08 0.58 -9.10
C ASP A 253 8.95 2.03 -9.60
N HIS A 254 8.30 2.24 -10.74
CA HIS A 254 8.01 3.56 -11.27
C HIS A 254 7.17 4.39 -10.28
N ASN A 255 6.08 3.80 -9.77
CA ASN A 255 5.20 4.44 -8.79
C ASN A 255 5.93 4.75 -7.47
N LEU A 256 6.74 3.81 -6.96
CA LEU A 256 7.53 4.00 -5.75
C LEU A 256 8.54 5.13 -5.91
N ASN A 257 9.26 5.18 -7.03
CA ASN A 257 10.22 6.23 -7.32
C ASN A 257 9.55 7.61 -7.45
N ASN A 258 8.42 7.67 -8.15
CA ASN A 258 7.64 8.91 -8.26
C ASN A 258 7.13 9.38 -6.89
N LEU A 259 6.55 8.47 -6.10
CA LEU A 259 6.04 8.79 -4.76
C LEU A 259 7.15 9.28 -3.82
N LYS A 260 8.32 8.62 -3.82
CA LYS A 260 9.50 9.07 -3.03
C LYS A 260 9.99 10.43 -3.48
N MET A 261 10.01 10.71 -4.79
CA MET A 261 10.36 12.02 -5.32
C MET A 261 9.38 13.09 -4.85
N GLN A 262 8.07 12.85 -4.97
CA GLN A 262 7.04 13.80 -4.50
C GLN A 262 7.15 14.05 -3.00
N LEU A 263 7.33 13.00 -2.21
CA LEU A 263 7.49 13.09 -0.77
C LEU A 263 8.72 13.92 -0.38
N ASN A 264 9.84 13.79 -1.09
CA ASN A 264 11.02 14.64 -0.88
C ASN A 264 10.74 16.11 -1.23
N ILE A 265 10.04 16.39 -2.34
CA ILE A 265 9.65 17.75 -2.72
C ILE A 265 8.71 18.35 -1.65
N CYS A 266 7.75 17.57 -1.14
CA CYS A 266 6.86 18.01 -0.07
C CYS A 266 7.63 18.36 1.20
N LYS A 267 8.55 17.49 1.64
CA LYS A 267 9.40 17.73 2.82
C LYS A 267 10.23 19.02 2.65
N GLN A 268 10.81 19.25 1.48
CA GLN A 268 11.58 20.47 1.20
C GLN A 268 10.72 21.74 1.21
N GLN A 269 9.52 21.70 0.63
CA GLN A 269 8.59 22.84 0.66
C GLN A 269 8.09 23.13 2.07
N ILE A 270 7.82 22.09 2.85
CA ILE A 270 7.46 22.21 4.27
C ILE A 270 8.58 22.87 5.05
N GLU A 271 9.81 22.37 4.94
CA GLU A 271 10.97 22.93 5.63
C GLU A 271 11.22 24.41 5.23
N ALA A 272 11.11 24.73 3.94
CA ALA A 272 11.24 26.10 3.45
C ALA A 272 10.16 27.03 4.02
N THR A 273 8.91 26.55 4.08
CA THR A 273 7.76 27.29 4.64
C THR A 273 7.96 27.54 6.14
N GLU A 274 8.36 26.51 6.88
CA GLU A 274 8.62 26.61 8.33
C GLU A 274 9.80 27.54 8.63
N THR A 275 10.88 27.43 7.84
CA THR A 275 12.06 28.30 7.96
C THR A 275 11.70 29.76 7.70
N GLU A 276 10.91 30.03 6.65
CA GLU A 276 10.47 31.39 6.35
C GLU A 276 9.56 31.95 7.46
N ALA A 277 8.61 31.16 7.95
CA ALA A 277 7.74 31.57 9.06
C ALA A 277 8.56 31.89 10.33
N TYR A 278 9.56 31.07 10.63
CA TYR A 278 10.47 31.30 11.76
C TYR A 278 11.26 32.60 11.60
N GLN A 279 11.84 32.84 10.41
CA GLN A 279 12.61 34.06 10.12
C GLN A 279 11.76 35.33 10.22
N ILE A 280 10.50 35.28 9.78
CA ILE A 280 9.56 36.40 9.93
C ILE A 280 9.36 36.73 11.41
N LEU A 281 9.12 35.72 12.24
CA LEU A 281 8.93 35.91 13.68
C LEU A 281 10.20 36.46 14.34
N GLU A 282 11.37 35.88 14.05
CA GLU A 282 12.65 36.33 14.62
C GLU A 282 12.92 37.80 14.31
N ASN A 283 12.73 38.22 13.05
CA ASN A 283 12.89 39.61 12.63
C ASN A 283 11.95 40.55 13.39
N GLN A 284 10.70 40.16 13.64
CA GLN A 284 9.75 40.98 14.40
C GLN A 284 10.14 41.13 15.87
N PHE A 285 10.63 40.07 16.51
CA PHE A 285 11.11 40.16 17.89
C PHE A 285 12.35 41.05 18.02
N GLN A 286 13.22 41.07 17.02
CA GLN A 286 14.43 41.90 17.01
C GLN A 286 14.14 43.39 16.78
N THR A 287 13.06 43.75 16.08
CA THR A 287 12.74 45.16 15.75
C THR A 287 11.91 45.89 16.81
N HIS A 288 11.77 45.34 18.02
CA HIS A 288 10.86 45.86 19.05
C HIS A 288 9.41 46.00 18.57
N ALA A 289 8.91 45.04 17.79
CA ALA A 289 7.54 45.03 17.32
C ALA A 289 6.54 45.11 18.49
N THR A 290 5.44 45.84 18.28
CA THR A 290 4.33 45.86 19.23
C THR A 290 3.73 44.46 19.38
N ILE A 291 3.17 44.15 20.55
CA ILE A 291 2.55 42.83 20.79
C ILE A 291 1.48 42.49 19.74
N THR A 292 0.79 43.52 19.23
CA THR A 292 -0.21 43.40 18.15
C THR A 292 0.41 42.96 16.83
N GLU A 293 1.60 43.45 16.47
CA GLU A 293 2.30 43.05 15.23
C GLU A 293 2.77 41.59 15.31
N VAL A 294 3.27 41.17 16.48
CA VAL A 294 3.66 39.77 16.74
C VAL A 294 2.43 38.85 16.68
N ILE A 295 1.32 39.24 17.31
CA ILE A 295 0.07 38.48 17.27
C ILE A 295 -0.46 38.41 15.83
N LYS A 296 -0.43 39.50 15.07
CA LYS A 296 -0.83 39.50 13.65
C LYS A 296 0.03 38.52 12.83
N ALA A 297 1.35 38.49 13.01
CA ALA A 297 2.21 37.54 12.31
C ALA A 297 1.93 36.08 12.69
N LEU A 298 1.71 35.79 13.97
CA LEU A 298 1.37 34.44 14.45
C LEU A 298 0.00 33.96 13.95
N CYS A 299 -0.99 34.85 13.89
CA CYS A 299 -2.35 34.50 13.51
C CYS A 299 -2.54 34.44 11.98
N TYR A 300 -1.85 35.28 11.21
CA TYR A 300 -2.12 35.45 9.78
C TYR A 300 -0.97 35.00 8.87
N GLY A 301 0.24 34.81 9.40
CA GLY A 301 1.41 34.48 8.58
C GLY A 301 1.59 35.48 7.43
N LYS A 302 1.56 34.97 6.19
CA LYS A 302 1.60 35.78 4.94
C LYS A 302 0.22 36.14 4.37
N SER A 303 -0.85 35.54 4.87
CA SER A 303 -2.19 35.72 4.30
C SER A 303 -2.72 37.12 4.59
N ASN A 304 -3.37 37.74 3.61
CA ASN A 304 -3.90 39.11 3.74
C ASN A 304 -4.82 39.23 4.96
N MET A 305 -4.55 40.26 5.78
CA MET A 305 -5.16 40.54 7.08
C MET A 305 -6.68 40.31 7.09
N GLN A 306 -7.13 39.31 7.85
CA GLN A 306 -8.44 39.42 8.49
C GLN A 306 -8.27 40.35 9.71
N LEU A 307 -9.27 41.21 9.94
CA LEU A 307 -9.27 42.10 11.09
C LEU A 307 -9.32 41.27 12.38
N LEU A 308 -8.42 41.54 13.33
CA LEU A 308 -8.54 41.00 14.68
C LEU A 308 -9.74 41.69 15.35
N ILE A 309 -10.74 40.90 15.71
CA ILE A 309 -11.94 41.40 16.40
C ILE A 309 -11.77 41.14 17.89
N ASP A 310 -11.93 42.19 18.70
CA ASP A 310 -12.08 42.02 20.15
C ASP A 310 -13.39 41.30 20.44
N GLY A 311 -13.32 40.06 20.94
CA GLY A 311 -14.51 39.26 21.27
C GLY A 311 -15.37 39.83 22.40
N SER A 312 -14.90 40.84 23.14
CA SER A 312 -15.63 41.49 24.23
C SER A 312 -16.30 42.81 23.82
N THR A 313 -15.77 43.49 22.81
CA THR A 313 -16.27 44.80 22.36
C THR A 313 -16.73 44.83 20.89
N GLU A 314 -16.51 43.75 20.14
CA GLU A 314 -16.71 43.64 18.68
C GLU A 314 -15.95 44.69 17.85
N VAL A 315 -14.94 45.35 18.44
CA VAL A 315 -14.14 46.38 17.75
C VAL A 315 -13.01 45.71 16.97
N CYS A 316 -12.83 46.14 15.71
CA CYS A 316 -11.74 45.69 14.85
C CYS A 316 -10.44 46.46 15.13
N PHE A 317 -9.34 45.74 15.34
CA PHE A 317 -8.00 46.32 15.35
C PHE A 317 -7.44 46.35 13.92
N GLY A 318 -7.36 47.57 13.35
CA GLY A 318 -6.64 47.85 12.10
C GLY A 318 -5.15 47.58 12.22
#